data_AF-A0AAJ4P938-F1
#
_entry.id   AF-A0AAJ4P938-F1
#
_cell.length_a   1.000
_cell.length_b   1.000
_cell.length_c   1.000
_cell.angle_alpha   90.00
_cell.angle_beta   90.00
_cell.angle_gamma   90.00
#
_symmetry.space_group_name_H-M   'P 1'
#
loop_
_entity.id
_entity.type
_entity.pdbx_description
1 polymer ?
#
loop_
_entity_poly.entity_id
_entity_poly.type
_entity_poly.pdbx_seq_one_letter_code
_entity_poly.pdbx_strand_id
1 'polypeptide(L)'
;MIKLYKRFLLQSFDYNSREDRKEFWPPFLIHILLSFIAFFIFIKQDNFAGDITDSIFIFILILIFTITPVYSAINRRVNDVGSDSKIKRIFDIFYLILSAIVMIIGIYYLNKSHVNEDNMFILFALTTYFGIKIIFLLWYCTLPSNFYKSNHELNNS
;
A
#
# COMPACT_ATOMS: atom_id res chain seq x y z
N MET A 1 23.42 3.10 2.64
CA MET A 1 22.42 2.05 2.35
C MET A 1 22.05 1.22 3.58
N ILE A 2 22.95 0.42 4.17
CA ILE A 2 22.64 -0.44 5.34
C ILE A 2 22.02 0.33 6.52
N LYS A 3 22.55 1.52 6.87
CA LYS A 3 21.99 2.36 7.95
C LYS A 3 20.54 2.78 7.70
N LEU A 4 20.20 3.11 6.45
CA LEU A 4 18.84 3.49 6.04
C LEU A 4 17.89 2.30 6.13
N TYR A 5 18.33 1.14 5.62
CA TYR A 5 17.54 -0.09 5.68
C TYR A 5 17.30 -0.55 7.12
N LYS A 6 18.31 -0.47 8.00
CA LYS A 6 18.15 -0.76 9.43
C LYS A 6 17.13 0.17 10.08
N ARG A 7 17.19 1.48 9.78
CA ARG A 7 16.21 2.46 10.29
C ARG A 7 14.80 2.14 9.80
N PHE A 8 14.64 1.84 8.51
CA PHE A 8 13.36 1.45 7.92
C PHE A 8 12.71 0.26 8.64
N LEU A 9 13.50 -0.78 8.95
CA LEU A 9 13.02 -1.93 9.71
C LEU A 9 12.69 -1.58 11.17
N LEU A 10 13.57 -0.86 11.86
CA LEU A 10 13.34 -0.46 13.25
C LEU A 10 12.11 0.45 13.41
N GLN A 11 11.81 1.24 12.39
CA GLN A 11 10.65 2.13 12.37
C GLN A 11 9.40 1.47 11.77
N SER A 12 9.38 0.17 11.49
CA SER A 12 8.24 -0.49 10.83
C SER A 12 6.91 -0.40 11.58
N PHE A 13 6.95 -0.09 12.88
CA PHE A 13 5.75 0.14 13.71
C PHE A 13 5.61 1.60 14.16
N ASP A 14 6.47 2.50 13.67
CA ASP A 14 6.39 3.93 13.92
C ASP A 14 5.74 4.64 12.73
N TYR A 15 4.49 5.05 12.92
CA TYR A 15 3.66 5.71 11.92
C TYR A 15 3.66 7.23 12.03
N ASN A 16 4.21 7.80 13.11
CA ASN A 16 4.09 9.22 13.41
C ASN A 16 5.36 10.01 13.06
N SER A 17 6.51 9.33 12.98
CA SER A 17 7.74 10.00 12.55
C SER A 17 7.69 10.42 11.07
N ARG A 18 8.71 11.17 10.68
CA ARG A 18 8.89 11.69 9.33
C ARG A 18 10.01 10.94 8.64
N GLU A 19 9.88 10.78 7.33
CA GLU A 19 10.89 10.14 6.51
C GLU A 19 11.08 10.94 5.23
N ASP A 20 12.33 11.35 4.97
CA ASP A 20 12.67 12.09 3.77
C ASP A 20 12.72 11.19 2.53
N ARG A 21 12.59 11.76 1.32
CA ARG A 21 12.60 10.99 0.06
C ARG A 21 13.82 10.08 -0.09
N LYS A 22 14.99 10.56 0.31
CA LYS A 22 16.26 9.80 0.23
C LYS A 22 16.30 8.62 1.20
N GLU A 23 15.53 8.70 2.28
CA GLU A 23 15.41 7.67 3.31
C GLU A 23 14.32 6.66 2.95
N PHE A 24 13.25 7.12 2.29
CA PHE A 24 12.09 6.33 1.87
C PHE A 24 12.39 5.41 0.68
N TRP A 25 12.81 5.95 -0.47
CA TRP A 25 12.81 5.22 -1.75
C TRP A 25 13.72 3.97 -1.77
N PRO A 26 14.98 4.03 -1.31
CA PRO A 26 15.86 2.87 -1.40
C PRO A 26 15.35 1.63 -0.63
N PRO A 27 14.99 1.70 0.67
CA PRO A 27 14.46 0.54 1.38
C PRO A 27 13.06 0.13 0.91
N PHE A 28 12.22 1.08 0.50
CA PHE A 28 10.91 0.80 -0.10
C PHE A 28 11.04 -0.08 -1.36
N LEU A 29 11.93 0.29 -2.30
CA LEU A 29 12.14 -0.47 -3.53
C LEU A 29 12.72 -1.87 -3.25
N ILE A 30 13.59 -1.99 -2.25
CA ILE A 30 14.10 -3.30 -1.80
C ILE A 30 12.95 -4.18 -1.31
N HIS A 31 12.04 -3.65 -0.48
CA HIS A 31 10.88 -4.42 0.01
C HIS A 31 9.87 -4.78 -1.07
N ILE A 32 9.66 -3.92 -2.06
CA ILE A 32 8.86 -4.25 -3.24
C ILE A 32 9.50 -5.40 -4.02
N LEU A 33 10.82 -5.32 -4.27
CA LEU A 33 11.54 -6.38 -4.97
C LEU A 33 11.48 -7.71 -4.21
N LEU A 34 11.66 -7.68 -2.87
CA LEU A 34 11.52 -8.87 -2.02
C LEU A 34 10.11 -9.45 -2.07
N SER A 35 9.08 -8.61 -2.12
CA SER A 35 7.68 -9.06 -2.27
C SER A 35 7.47 -9.77 -3.62
N PHE A 36 8.02 -9.23 -4.72
CA PHE A 36 7.98 -9.89 -6.02
C PHE A 36 8.73 -11.22 -6.02
N ILE A 37 9.94 -11.26 -5.45
CA ILE A 37 10.73 -12.50 -5.36
C ILE A 37 9.96 -13.56 -4.57
N ALA A 38 9.39 -13.21 -3.42
CA ALA A 38 8.61 -14.12 -2.61
C ALA A 38 7.36 -14.64 -3.36
N PHE A 39 6.68 -13.77 -4.10
CA PHE A 39 5.55 -14.16 -4.94
C PHE A 39 5.95 -15.11 -6.07
N PHE A 40 7.06 -14.84 -6.76
CA PHE A 40 7.57 -15.73 -7.81
C PHE A 40 8.01 -17.09 -7.27
N ILE A 41 8.64 -17.12 -6.10
CA ILE A 41 8.97 -18.37 -5.41
C ILE A 41 7.70 -19.15 -5.12
N PHE A 42 6.67 -18.50 -4.55
CA PHE A 42 5.38 -19.13 -4.27
C PHE A 42 4.71 -19.73 -5.51
N ILE A 43 4.65 -18.99 -6.63
CA ILE A 43 4.04 -19.49 -7.87
C ILE A 43 4.84 -20.63 -8.50
N LYS A 44 6.17 -20.56 -8.49
CA LYS A 44 7.02 -21.59 -9.10
C LYS A 44 7.11 -22.88 -8.29
N GLN A 45 6.58 -22.89 -7.07
CA GLN A 45 6.70 -24.02 -6.19
C GLN A 45 5.61 -25.06 -6.50
N ASP A 46 5.77 -25.75 -7.64
CA ASP A 46 4.91 -26.87 -8.07
C ASP A 46 4.91 -28.06 -7.07
N ASN A 47 5.76 -28.03 -6.04
CA ASN A 47 6.07 -29.18 -5.18
C ASN A 47 6.10 -28.86 -3.67
N PHE A 48 5.27 -27.95 -3.16
CA PHE A 48 5.05 -27.95 -1.70
C PHE A 48 4.34 -29.27 -1.33
N ALA A 49 5.12 -30.24 -0.84
CA ALA A 49 4.62 -31.52 -0.34
C ALA A 49 3.82 -31.39 0.97
N GLY A 50 3.47 -30.15 1.36
CA GLY A 50 2.64 -29.83 2.52
C GLY A 50 1.23 -29.46 2.08
N ASP A 51 0.31 -29.43 3.04
CA ASP A 51 -1.07 -29.03 2.79
C ASP A 51 -1.10 -27.62 2.14
N ILE A 52 -2.02 -27.42 1.20
CA ILE A 52 -2.18 -26.13 0.49
C ILE A 52 -2.41 -24.99 1.49
N THR A 53 -3.04 -25.34 2.63
CA THR A 53 -3.30 -24.48 3.77
C THR A 53 -2.02 -23.94 4.42
N ASP A 54 -0.99 -24.78 4.60
CA ASP A 54 0.29 -24.40 5.19
C ASP A 54 1.07 -23.46 4.26
N SER A 55 1.03 -23.74 2.96
CA SER A 55 1.69 -22.92 1.93
C SER A 55 1.05 -21.52 1.85
N ILE A 56 -0.28 -21.44 1.92
CA ILE A 56 -1.02 -20.17 1.97
C ILE A 56 -0.69 -19.41 3.26
N PHE A 57 -0.62 -20.10 4.41
CA PHE A 57 -0.29 -19.48 5.68
C PHE A 57 1.11 -18.86 5.68
N ILE A 58 2.12 -19.59 5.19
CA ILE A 58 3.50 -19.09 5.05
C ILE A 58 3.54 -17.88 4.11
N PHE A 59 2.81 -17.92 2.98
CA PHE A 59 2.73 -16.81 2.05
C PHE A 59 2.14 -15.55 2.70
N ILE A 60 1.04 -15.68 3.45
CA ILE A 60 0.43 -14.57 4.19
C ILE A 60 1.41 -13.98 5.21
N LEU A 61 2.14 -14.82 5.95
CA LEU A 61 3.14 -14.33 6.91
C LEU A 61 4.24 -13.51 6.22
N ILE A 62 4.80 -14.00 5.11
CA ILE A 62 5.79 -13.27 4.33
C ILE A 62 5.22 -11.93 3.86
N LEU A 63 3.97 -11.91 3.34
CA LEU A 63 3.32 -10.68 2.92
C LEU A 63 3.19 -9.67 4.07
N ILE A 64 2.82 -10.10 5.27
CA ILE A 64 2.73 -9.21 6.43
C ILE A 64 4.11 -8.59 6.72
N PHE A 65 5.16 -9.41 6.76
CA PHE A 65 6.53 -8.93 7.03
C PHE A 65 7.07 -8.00 5.93
N THR A 66 6.63 -8.14 4.69
CA THR A 66 7.07 -7.25 3.60
C THR A 66 6.21 -5.99 3.48
N ILE A 67 4.90 -6.08 3.73
CA ILE A 67 3.95 -4.97 3.58
C ILE A 67 3.97 -4.02 4.78
N THR A 68 4.07 -4.52 6.02
CA THR A 68 4.03 -3.65 7.22
C THR A 68 5.11 -2.56 7.19
N PRO A 69 6.39 -2.85 6.93
CA PRO A 69 7.43 -1.83 6.81
C PRO A 69 7.14 -0.81 5.70
N VAL A 70 6.61 -1.29 4.57
CA VAL A 70 6.27 -0.45 3.40
C VAL A 70 5.13 0.50 3.74
N TYR A 71 4.07 0.00 4.36
CA TYR A 71 2.92 0.80 4.75
C TYR A 71 3.31 1.86 5.79
N SER A 72 4.12 1.47 6.77
CA SER A 72 4.65 2.38 7.78
C SER A 72 5.49 3.50 7.15
N ALA A 73 6.39 3.17 6.22
CA ALA A 73 7.19 4.15 5.49
C ALA A 73 6.35 5.12 4.64
N ILE A 74 5.30 4.63 3.97
CA ILE A 74 4.35 5.49 3.24
C ILE A 74 3.71 6.49 4.19
N ASN A 75 3.23 6.06 5.37
CA ASN A 75 2.62 6.97 6.34
C ASN A 75 3.61 8.02 6.85
N ARG A 76 4.84 7.64 7.18
CA ARG A 76 5.88 8.60 7.59
C ARG A 76 6.20 9.61 6.49
N ARG A 77 6.25 9.17 5.23
CA ARG A 77 6.45 10.05 4.08
C ARG A 77 5.28 10.99 3.87
N VAL A 78 4.05 10.51 4.04
CA VAL A 78 2.83 11.35 3.98
C VAL A 78 2.86 12.42 5.08
N ASN A 79 3.25 12.07 6.31
CA ASN A 79 3.40 13.03 7.40
C ASN A 79 4.47 14.10 7.11
N ASP A 80 5.56 13.70 6.46
CA ASP A 80 6.62 14.63 6.08
C ASP A 80 6.20 15.60 4.94
N VAL A 81 5.44 15.11 3.95
CA VAL A 81 4.93 15.94 2.84
C VAL A 81 3.81 16.88 3.32
N GLY A 82 2.93 16.40 4.20
CA GLY A 82 1.87 17.19 4.84
C GLY A 82 0.55 16.42 4.93
N SER A 83 0.39 15.60 5.97
CA SER A 83 -0.79 14.76 6.21
C SER A 83 -2.14 15.49 6.13
N ASP A 84 -2.17 16.77 6.54
CA ASP A 84 -3.39 17.59 6.59
C ASP A 84 -3.67 18.36 5.30
N SER A 85 -2.99 18.03 4.19
CA SER A 85 -3.19 18.75 2.94
C SER A 85 -4.61 18.57 2.39
N LYS A 86 -5.17 19.66 1.81
CA LYS A 86 -6.52 19.64 1.22
C LYS A 86 -6.68 18.51 0.19
N ILE A 87 -5.67 18.29 -0.66
CA ILE A 87 -5.65 17.25 -1.69
C ILE A 87 -5.72 15.86 -1.05
N LYS A 88 -4.93 15.60 0.00
CA LYS A 88 -4.94 14.30 0.70
C LYS A 88 -6.32 14.05 1.33
N ARG A 89 -6.89 15.05 2.00
CA ARG A 89 -8.21 14.96 2.62
C ARG A 89 -9.32 14.70 1.60
N ILE A 90 -9.32 15.41 0.47
CA ILE A 90 -10.30 15.19 -0.62
C ILE A 90 -10.17 13.77 -1.14
N PHE A 91 -8.94 13.31 -1.39
CA PHE A 91 -8.70 11.95 -1.87
C PHE A 91 -9.15 10.89 -0.87
N ASP A 92 -8.89 11.07 0.42
CA ASP A 92 -9.31 10.12 1.47
C ASP A 92 -10.84 10.03 1.58
N ILE A 93 -11.54 11.16 1.51
CA ILE A 93 -13.01 11.19 1.51
C ILE A 93 -13.55 10.50 0.25
N PHE A 94 -13.02 10.84 -0.92
CA PHE A 94 -13.38 10.19 -2.18
C PHE A 94 -13.18 8.67 -2.09
N TYR A 95 -12.03 8.24 -1.58
CA TYR A 95 -11.70 6.83 -1.47
C TYR A 95 -12.56 6.10 -0.45
N LEU A 96 -12.94 6.74 0.66
CA LEU A 96 -13.88 6.20 1.64
C LEU A 96 -15.27 5.96 1.03
N ILE A 97 -15.80 6.94 0.28
CA ILE A 97 -17.08 6.78 -0.42
C ILE A 97 -16.98 5.64 -1.43
N LEU A 98 -15.88 5.59 -2.19
CA LEU A 98 -15.63 4.52 -3.14
C LEU A 98 -15.50 3.15 -2.45
N SER A 99 -14.88 3.06 -1.26
CA SER A 99 -14.84 1.84 -0.44
C SER A 99 -16.24 1.33 -0.13
N ALA A 100 -17.13 2.23 0.30
CA ALA A 100 -18.49 1.87 0.66
C ALA A 100 -19.27 1.34 -0.54
N ILE A 101 -19.12 1.97 -1.71
CA ILE A 101 -19.73 1.51 -2.97
C ILE A 101 -19.24 0.11 -3.33
N VAL A 102 -17.91 -0.11 -3.31
CA VAL A 102 -17.30 -1.41 -3.62
C VAL A 102 -17.79 -2.50 -2.66
N MET A 103 -17.92 -2.19 -1.36
CA MET A 103 -18.44 -3.13 -0.36
C MET A 103 -19.90 -3.51 -0.61
N ILE A 104 -20.77 -2.54 -0.91
CA ILE A 104 -22.19 -2.78 -1.22
C ILE A 104 -22.32 -3.68 -2.46
N ILE A 105 -21.55 -3.37 -3.52
CA ILE A 105 -21.49 -4.18 -4.73
C ILE A 105 -21.03 -5.60 -4.40
N GLY A 106 -19.95 -5.75 -3.64
CA GLY A 106 -19.42 -7.06 -3.24
C GLY A 106 -20.46 -7.91 -2.51
N ILE A 107 -21.19 -7.34 -1.56
CA ILE A 107 -22.26 -8.03 -0.81
C ILE A 107 -23.42 -8.44 -1.74
N TYR A 108 -23.83 -7.57 -2.66
CA TYR A 108 -24.90 -7.87 -3.62
C TYR A 108 -24.55 -9.09 -4.48
N TYR A 109 -23.32 -9.17 -4.99
CA TYR A 109 -22.88 -10.27 -5.84
C TYR A 109 -22.65 -11.58 -5.08
N LEU A 110 -22.18 -11.53 -3.83
CA LEU A 110 -22.05 -12.72 -2.98
C LEU A 110 -23.39 -13.44 -2.74
N ASN A 111 -24.50 -12.71 -2.71
CA ASN A 111 -25.83 -13.27 -2.45
C ASN A 111 -26.52 -13.89 -3.68
N LYS A 112 -26.00 -13.69 -4.91
CA LYS A 112 -26.71 -14.02 -6.17
C LYS A 112 -26.15 -15.25 -6.91
N SER A 113 -25.25 -16.01 -6.30
CA SER A 113 -24.30 -16.88 -7.00
C SER A 113 -24.92 -17.96 -7.92
N HIS A 114 -24.89 -17.71 -9.24
CA HIS A 114 -24.28 -18.63 -10.21
C HIS A 114 -23.03 -17.95 -10.76
N VAL A 115 -21.88 -18.31 -10.17
CA VAL A 115 -20.55 -17.80 -10.46
C VAL A 115 -20.05 -18.46 -11.74
N ASN A 116 -19.71 -17.70 -12.79
CA ASN A 116 -18.81 -18.19 -13.85
C ASN A 116 -18.11 -17.05 -14.64
N GLU A 117 -18.78 -15.94 -15.00
CA GLU A 117 -18.15 -14.83 -15.76
C GLU A 117 -18.09 -13.48 -15.01
N ASP A 118 -19.11 -13.14 -14.21
CA ASP A 118 -19.16 -11.87 -13.44
C ASP A 118 -18.01 -11.72 -12.42
N ASN A 119 -17.40 -12.82 -11.99
CA ASN A 119 -16.30 -12.81 -11.02
C ASN A 119 -15.02 -12.15 -11.55
N MET A 120 -14.75 -12.24 -12.86
CA MET A 120 -13.56 -11.61 -13.46
C MET A 120 -13.71 -10.10 -13.50
N PHE A 121 -14.92 -9.59 -13.76
CA PHE A 121 -15.20 -8.16 -13.74
C PHE A 121 -15.07 -7.58 -12.33
N ILE A 122 -15.60 -8.27 -11.31
CA ILE A 122 -15.47 -7.86 -9.91
C ILE A 122 -14.00 -7.86 -9.48
N LEU A 123 -13.24 -8.89 -9.83
CA LEU A 123 -11.81 -8.97 -9.51
C LEU A 123 -11.02 -7.85 -10.18
N PHE A 124 -11.32 -7.53 -11.44
CA PHE A 124 -10.72 -6.41 -12.15
C PHE A 124 -11.06 -5.06 -11.50
N ALA A 125 -12.32 -4.84 -11.13
CA ALA A 125 -12.77 -3.63 -10.45
C ALA A 125 -12.08 -3.45 -9.09
N LEU A 126 -11.98 -4.53 -8.28
CA LEU A 126 -11.26 -4.53 -7.00
C LEU A 126 -9.77 -4.22 -7.19
N THR A 127 -9.13 -4.87 -8.17
CA THR A 127 -7.70 -4.65 -8.46
C THR A 127 -7.44 -3.20 -8.88
N THR A 128 -8.30 -2.64 -9.74
CA THR A 128 -8.23 -1.24 -10.18
C THR A 128 -8.42 -0.28 -9.01
N TYR A 129 -9.39 -0.56 -8.13
CA TYR A 129 -9.67 0.20 -6.93
C TYR A 129 -8.46 0.29 -5.98
N PHE A 130 -7.79 -0.84 -5.70
CA PHE A 130 -6.57 -0.85 -4.89
C PHE A 130 -5.40 -0.17 -5.62
N GLY A 131 -5.28 -0.39 -6.94
CA GLY A 131 -4.25 0.21 -7.78
C GLY A 131 -4.27 1.73 -7.76
N ILE A 132 -5.45 2.35 -7.89
CA ILE A 132 -5.61 3.82 -7.86
C ILE A 132 -5.09 4.41 -6.54
N LYS A 133 -5.39 3.79 -5.40
CA LYS A 133 -4.89 4.28 -4.10
C LYS A 133 -3.39 4.16 -3.97
N ILE A 134 -2.82 3.05 -4.40
CA ILE A 134 -1.37 2.86 -4.37
C ILE A 134 -0.70 3.92 -5.25
N ILE A 135 -1.17 4.12 -6.48
CA ILE A 135 -0.62 5.11 -7.41
C ILE A 135 -0.66 6.52 -6.80
N PHE A 136 -1.80 6.92 -6.21
CA PHE A 136 -1.91 8.21 -5.54
C PHE A 136 -0.93 8.36 -4.38
N LEU A 137 -0.83 7.35 -3.51
CA LEU A 137 0.10 7.37 -2.38
C LEU A 137 1.55 7.44 -2.83
N LEU A 138 1.93 6.71 -3.88
CA LEU A 138 3.27 6.75 -4.44
C LEU A 138 3.59 8.11 -5.05
N TRP A 139 2.67 8.67 -5.84
CA TRP A 139 2.80 10.03 -6.35
C TRP A 139 2.98 11.02 -5.20
N TYR A 140 2.16 10.94 -4.15
CA TYR A 140 2.26 11.79 -2.97
C TYR A 140 3.65 11.68 -2.31
N CYS A 141 4.20 10.47 -2.21
CA CYS A 141 5.52 10.21 -1.65
C CYS A 141 6.68 10.81 -2.48
N THR A 142 6.47 11.13 -3.76
CA THR A 142 7.48 11.81 -4.61
C THR A 142 7.62 13.30 -4.30
N LEU A 143 6.60 13.92 -3.70
CA LEU A 143 6.57 15.36 -3.44
C LEU A 143 7.69 15.78 -2.47
N PRO A 144 8.18 17.04 -2.53
CA PRO A 144 9.15 17.56 -1.57
C PRO A 144 8.68 17.49 -0.12
N SER A 145 9.64 17.42 0.81
CA SER A 145 9.37 17.52 2.24
C SER A 145 8.73 18.86 2.58
N ASN A 146 7.72 18.88 3.45
CA ASN A 146 6.91 20.04 3.82
C ASN A 146 6.22 20.77 2.63
N PHE A 147 6.04 20.12 1.47
CA PHE A 147 5.50 20.74 0.25
C PHE A 147 4.19 21.51 0.49
N TYR A 148 3.26 20.95 1.28
CA TYR A 148 1.99 21.61 1.55
C TYR A 148 2.02 22.61 2.70
N LYS A 149 3.06 22.59 3.54
CA LYS A 149 3.25 23.58 4.60
C LYS A 149 3.89 24.87 4.04
N SER A 150 4.93 24.73 3.23
CA SER A 150 5.61 25.88 2.59
C SER A 150 4.71 26.66 1.64
N ASN A 151 3.86 25.96 0.88
CA ASN A 151 2.93 26.60 -0.07
C ASN A 151 1.77 27.32 0.63
N HIS A 152 1.45 26.94 1.87
CA HIS A 152 0.41 27.62 2.66
C HIS A 152 0.92 28.92 3.29
N GLU A 153 2.21 28.97 3.63
CA GLU A 153 2.88 30.18 4.12
C GLU A 153 3.11 31.20 2.99
N LEU A 154 3.50 30.75 1.78
CA LEU A 154 3.71 31.61 0.61
C LEU A 154 2.44 32.25 0.03
N ASN A 155 1.29 31.58 0.13
CA ASN A 155 0.02 32.11 -0.38
C ASN A 155 -0.71 33.03 0.63
N ASN A 156 -0.20 33.13 1.86
CA ASN A 156 -0.77 33.95 2.93
C ASN A 156 0.15 35.13 3.33
N SER A 157 1.26 35.34 2.61
CA SER A 157 2.19 36.48 2.75
C SER A 157 2.02 37.47 1.60
#